data_AF-K0JV55-F1
#
_entry.id   AF-K0JV55-F1
#
_cell.length_a   1.000
_cell.length_b   1.000
_cell.length_c   1.000
_cell.angle_alpha   90.00
_cell.angle_beta   90.00
_cell.angle_gamma   90.00
#
_symmetry.space_group_name_H-M   'P 1'
#
loop_
_entity.id
_entity.type
_entity.pdbx_description
1 polymer ?
#
loop_
_entity_poly.entity_id
_entity_poly.type
_entity_poly.pdbx_seq_one_letter_code
_entity_poly.pdbx_strand_id
1 'polypeptide(L)'
;MTKAVFAALAAEDRRALEHTVDVQRRLTVAATSGGLDAILKVWLDATGRAAVVTDLLGRELAGVGPAARPLLAAGRTVLDEVGARGLLGSASVAVDGLTVGVQPIGARRLRGHLLLARPPQPTPGTADAALVSLLTLELERRHLADEPRRRAGAEATARLLAGMPDDQAAATLAAFGLSAPSVRGLAVRARPDDTAELAADLALVLPGGLVRSSGDTVEALVVDEVDVPALLDRFAPGRPAGIGAALRPGAAAVSLRQARALVATSSRLGRPAEAGEHSTSRLLLTLGPPELLASFADTVLAPIDAADPRGQLLATLRVWLDANGAWDVTAQRLGVHRHTVRNRVDRIEQLTGRALATASTRYELWLALEARDALSYASPTRP
;
A
#
# COMPACT_ATOMS: atom_id res chain seq x y z
N MET A 1 49.65 -9.63 40.08
CA MET A 1 49.13 -9.79 38.70
C MET A 1 48.52 -8.49 38.15
N THR A 2 49.04 -7.29 38.45
CA THR A 2 48.16 -6.10 38.50
C THR A 2 48.68 -4.85 37.77
N LYS A 3 49.74 -4.96 36.96
CA LYS A 3 50.22 -3.83 36.11
C LYS A 3 50.40 -4.23 34.64
N ALA A 4 50.93 -5.43 34.40
CA ALA A 4 51.08 -5.99 33.05
C ALA A 4 49.72 -6.30 32.38
N VAL A 5 48.75 -6.83 33.14
CA VAL A 5 47.40 -7.12 32.60
C VAL A 5 46.66 -5.84 32.25
N PHE A 6 46.71 -4.80 33.09
CA PHE A 6 46.11 -3.50 32.79
C PHE A 6 46.79 -2.79 31.61
N ALA A 7 48.12 -2.89 31.48
CA ALA A 7 48.84 -2.33 30.33
C ALA A 7 48.51 -3.08 29.03
N ALA A 8 48.33 -4.41 29.09
CA ALA A 8 47.92 -5.23 27.96
C ALA A 8 46.48 -4.90 27.51
N LEU A 9 45.53 -4.84 28.46
CA LEU A 9 44.15 -4.41 28.18
C LEU A 9 44.11 -3.00 27.57
N ALA A 10 44.82 -2.03 28.16
CA ALA A 10 44.84 -0.66 27.67
C ALA A 10 45.50 -0.53 26.27
N ALA A 11 46.44 -1.42 25.93
CA ALA A 11 47.03 -1.46 24.59
C ALA A 11 46.08 -2.12 23.57
N GLU A 12 45.34 -3.15 23.99
CA GLU A 12 44.31 -3.82 23.19
C GLU A 12 43.14 -2.86 22.89
N ASP A 13 42.63 -2.16 23.91
CA ASP A 13 41.59 -1.13 23.78
C ASP A 13 42.02 0.00 22.84
N ARG A 14 43.28 0.44 22.94
CA ARG A 14 43.82 1.50 22.06
C ARG A 14 43.88 1.05 20.60
N ARG A 15 44.36 -0.18 20.34
CA ARG A 15 44.40 -0.73 18.98
C ARG A 15 43.00 -0.91 18.40
N ALA A 16 42.04 -1.34 19.22
CA ALA A 16 40.64 -1.46 18.80
C ALA A 16 40.04 -0.09 18.43
N LEU A 17 40.35 0.95 19.21
CA LEU A 17 39.93 2.32 18.93
C LEU A 17 40.58 2.88 17.66
N GLU A 18 41.91 2.74 17.52
CA GLU A 18 42.67 3.18 16.34
C GLU A 18 42.18 2.52 15.06
N HIS A 19 41.93 1.20 15.11
CA HIS A 19 41.35 0.46 13.99
C HIS A 19 39.96 1.00 13.64
N THR A 20 39.10 1.25 14.63
CA THR A 20 37.76 1.78 14.38
C THR A 20 37.79 3.16 13.71
N VAL A 21 38.68 4.05 14.14
CA VAL A 21 38.85 5.38 13.54
C VAL A 21 39.37 5.28 12.11
N ASP A 22 40.33 4.38 11.83
CA ASP A 22 40.82 4.15 10.47
C ASP A 22 39.71 3.65 9.53
N VAL A 23 38.92 2.69 9.99
CA VAL A 23 37.77 2.17 9.24
C VAL A 23 36.77 3.29 8.96
N GLN A 24 36.41 4.09 9.96
CA GLN A 24 35.51 5.25 9.79
C GLN A 24 36.04 6.25 8.75
N ARG A 25 37.33 6.57 8.78
CA ARG A 25 37.96 7.46 7.80
C ARG A 25 37.88 6.89 6.39
N ARG A 26 38.23 5.61 6.20
CA ARG A 26 38.18 4.94 4.90
C ARG A 26 36.75 4.86 4.34
N LEU A 27 35.77 4.55 5.19
CA LEU A 27 34.35 4.55 4.81
C LEU A 27 33.89 5.96 4.38
N THR A 28 34.29 6.99 5.11
CA THR A 28 33.95 8.38 4.79
C THR A 28 34.51 8.79 3.42
N VAL A 29 35.76 8.42 3.12
CA VAL A 29 36.36 8.66 1.79
C VAL A 29 35.56 7.95 0.70
N ALA A 30 35.20 6.68 0.90
CA ALA A 30 34.39 5.92 -0.06
C ALA A 30 33.02 6.55 -0.32
N ALA A 31 32.38 7.10 0.72
CA ALA A 31 31.06 7.72 0.61
C ALA A 31 31.05 9.00 -0.25
N THR A 32 32.18 9.69 -0.41
CA THR A 32 32.21 10.95 -1.17
C THR A 32 32.05 10.78 -2.68
N SER A 33 32.43 9.62 -3.23
CA SER A 33 32.50 9.44 -4.69
C SER A 33 32.11 8.05 -5.20
N GLY A 34 32.05 7.03 -4.34
CA GLY A 34 31.86 5.64 -4.78
C GLY A 34 30.49 5.02 -4.48
N GLY A 35 29.59 5.74 -3.80
CA GLY A 35 28.23 5.27 -3.49
C GLY A 35 28.18 4.03 -2.59
N LEU A 36 27.04 3.32 -2.58
CA LEU A 36 26.81 2.16 -1.71
C LEU A 36 27.89 1.06 -1.90
N ASP A 37 28.21 0.71 -3.15
CA ASP A 37 29.15 -0.39 -3.44
C ASP A 37 30.56 -0.11 -2.91
N ALA A 38 31.04 1.13 -3.03
CA ALA A 38 32.36 1.47 -2.51
C ALA A 38 32.39 1.48 -0.97
N ILE A 39 31.35 2.01 -0.33
CA ILE A 39 31.22 2.00 1.14
C ILE A 39 31.23 0.55 1.63
N LEU A 40 30.40 -0.32 1.03
CA LEU A 40 30.31 -1.74 1.40
C LEU A 40 31.62 -2.49 1.10
N LYS A 41 32.31 -2.19 -0.01
CA LYS A 41 33.59 -2.82 -0.31
C LYS A 41 34.64 -2.49 0.76
N VAL A 42 34.76 -1.21 1.16
CA VAL A 42 35.66 -0.81 2.25
C VAL A 42 35.28 -1.50 3.57
N TRP A 43 33.99 -1.66 3.84
CA TRP A 43 33.51 -2.41 5.00
C TRP A 43 33.96 -3.87 4.99
N LEU A 44 33.79 -4.56 3.86
CA LEU A 44 34.23 -5.95 3.71
C LEU A 44 35.75 -6.07 3.87
N ASP A 45 36.52 -5.20 3.24
CA ASP A 45 37.99 -5.22 3.29
C ASP A 45 38.52 -4.95 4.70
N ALA A 46 37.81 -4.11 5.49
CA ALA A 46 38.20 -3.76 6.84
C ALA A 46 37.79 -4.80 7.89
N THR A 47 36.60 -5.39 7.75
CA THR A 47 35.98 -6.20 8.81
C THR A 47 35.85 -7.68 8.46
N GLY A 48 35.99 -8.05 7.19
CA GLY A 48 35.71 -9.39 6.68
C GLY A 48 34.23 -9.78 6.72
N ARG A 49 33.32 -8.87 7.10
CA ARG A 49 31.89 -9.16 7.30
C ARG A 49 31.09 -8.84 6.04
N ALA A 50 30.29 -9.82 5.61
CA ALA A 50 29.32 -9.60 4.54
C ALA A 50 28.23 -8.60 4.98
N ALA A 51 27.78 -7.79 4.02
CA ALA A 51 26.77 -6.77 4.23
C ALA A 51 25.89 -6.63 3.00
N VAL A 52 24.60 -6.37 3.19
CA VAL A 52 23.63 -6.12 2.12
C VAL A 52 22.78 -4.92 2.49
N VAL A 53 22.60 -4.00 1.55
CA VAL A 53 21.67 -2.89 1.64
C VAL A 53 20.47 -3.19 0.76
N THR A 54 19.27 -3.08 1.32
CA THR A 54 18.02 -3.24 0.58
C THR A 54 17.23 -1.94 0.54
N ASP A 55 16.34 -1.84 -0.45
CA ASP A 55 15.29 -0.84 -0.45
C ASP A 55 14.23 -1.16 0.64
N LEU A 56 13.18 -0.34 0.64
CA LEU A 56 12.04 -0.53 1.52
C LEU A 56 11.26 -1.80 1.24
N LEU A 57 11.35 -2.44 0.07
CA LEU A 57 10.68 -3.70 -0.28
C LEU A 57 11.55 -4.94 -0.01
N GLY A 58 12.77 -4.76 0.51
CA GLY A 58 13.72 -5.85 0.69
C GLY A 58 14.38 -6.32 -0.61
N ARG A 59 14.33 -5.51 -1.68
CA ARG A 59 15.10 -5.73 -2.91
C ARG A 59 16.52 -5.23 -2.69
N GLU A 60 17.50 -6.00 -3.12
CA GLU A 60 18.92 -5.66 -2.98
C GLU A 60 19.28 -4.42 -3.80
N LEU A 61 19.85 -3.42 -3.13
CA LEU A 61 20.44 -2.24 -3.76
C LEU A 61 21.95 -2.39 -3.96
N ALA A 62 22.63 -3.01 -3.00
CA ALA A 62 24.05 -3.34 -3.05
C ALA A 62 24.38 -4.45 -2.04
N GLY A 63 25.38 -5.27 -2.34
CA GLY A 63 25.78 -6.40 -1.48
C GLY A 63 27.25 -6.77 -1.65
N VAL A 64 27.90 -7.17 -0.55
CA VAL A 64 29.32 -7.54 -0.53
C VAL A 64 29.59 -8.77 0.32
N GLY A 65 30.62 -9.52 -0.10
CA GLY A 65 31.11 -10.71 0.59
C GLY A 65 30.42 -12.00 0.14
N PRO A 66 31.06 -13.17 0.36
CA PRO A 66 30.57 -14.46 -0.13
C PRO A 66 29.22 -14.87 0.48
N ALA A 67 28.90 -14.35 1.68
CA ALA A 67 27.66 -14.64 2.38
C ALA A 67 26.51 -13.66 2.07
N ALA A 68 26.66 -12.70 1.14
CA ALA A 68 25.63 -11.69 0.86
C ALA A 68 24.26 -12.29 0.49
N ARG A 69 24.22 -13.27 -0.43
CA ARG A 69 22.97 -13.95 -0.82
C ARG A 69 22.31 -14.73 0.34
N PRO A 70 23.03 -15.62 1.06
CA PRO A 70 22.49 -16.27 2.25
C PRO A 70 22.01 -15.28 3.31
N LEU A 71 22.74 -14.19 3.50
CA LEU A 71 22.41 -13.14 4.46
C LEU A 71 21.10 -12.43 4.12
N LEU A 72 20.89 -12.10 2.85
CA LEU A 72 19.63 -11.54 2.37
C LEU A 72 18.46 -12.51 2.56
N ALA A 73 18.66 -13.79 2.23
CA ALA A 73 17.64 -14.82 2.39
C ALA A 73 17.22 -15.01 3.86
N ALA A 74 18.19 -15.07 4.78
CA ALA A 74 17.93 -15.20 6.22
C ALA A 74 17.26 -13.94 6.80
N GLY A 75 17.81 -12.76 6.50
CA GLY A 75 17.32 -11.49 7.07
C GLY A 75 15.93 -11.09 6.58
N ARG A 76 15.48 -11.58 5.41
CA ARG A 76 14.13 -11.34 4.89
C ARG A 76 13.01 -11.67 5.87
N THR A 77 13.21 -12.67 6.72
CA THR A 77 12.24 -13.12 7.72
C THR A 77 11.91 -12.07 8.79
N VAL A 78 12.79 -11.09 9.01
CA VAL A 78 12.64 -10.05 10.04
C VAL A 78 12.58 -8.63 9.46
N LEU A 79 12.62 -8.47 8.13
CA LEU A 79 12.55 -7.14 7.49
C LEU A 79 11.23 -6.43 7.79
N ASP A 80 10.11 -7.15 7.79
CA ASP A 80 8.79 -6.56 8.04
C ASP A 80 8.64 -6.11 9.50
N GLU A 81 9.24 -6.85 10.46
CA GLU A 81 9.28 -6.45 11.88
C GLU A 81 10.09 -5.17 12.07
N VAL A 82 11.27 -5.08 11.45
CA VAL A 82 12.11 -3.88 11.51
C VAL A 82 11.42 -2.70 10.83
N GLY A 83 10.83 -2.93 9.66
CA GLY A 83 10.07 -1.94 8.91
C GLY A 83 8.90 -1.35 9.70
N ALA A 84 8.13 -2.19 10.39
CA ALA A 84 7.00 -1.77 11.23
C ALA A 84 7.42 -0.86 12.40
N ARG A 85 8.66 -1.00 12.90
CA ARG A 85 9.23 -0.15 13.96
C ARG A 85 9.97 1.08 13.42
N GLY A 86 10.08 1.23 12.10
CA GLY A 86 10.74 2.37 11.45
C GLY A 86 12.21 2.52 11.84
N LEU A 87 12.67 3.76 12.05
CA LEU A 87 14.06 4.07 12.41
C LEU A 87 14.49 3.56 13.80
N LEU A 88 13.54 3.17 14.64
CA LEU A 88 13.82 2.58 15.95
C LEU A 88 13.83 1.05 15.91
N GLY A 89 13.51 0.45 14.76
CA GLY A 89 13.56 -0.99 14.56
C GLY A 89 14.98 -1.51 14.62
N SER A 90 15.17 -2.70 15.16
CA SER A 90 16.33 -3.55 14.89
C SER A 90 15.95 -4.99 15.20
N ALA A 91 16.53 -5.93 14.48
CA ALA A 91 16.27 -7.34 14.69
C ALA A 91 17.54 -8.15 14.44
N SER A 92 17.56 -9.38 14.94
CA SER A 92 18.60 -10.34 14.59
C SER A 92 17.99 -11.73 14.49
N VAL A 93 18.45 -12.50 13.51
CA VAL A 93 17.98 -13.86 13.26
C VAL A 93 19.19 -14.76 13.01
N ALA A 94 19.15 -15.98 13.53
CA ALA A 94 20.16 -16.99 13.28
C ALA A 94 19.55 -18.09 12.40
N VAL A 95 20.11 -18.29 11.20
CA VAL A 95 19.65 -19.30 10.23
C VAL A 95 20.87 -20.01 9.69
N ASP A 96 20.86 -21.35 9.69
CA ASP A 96 21.95 -22.18 9.14
C ASP A 96 23.36 -21.81 9.65
N GLY A 97 23.46 -21.43 10.92
CA GLY A 97 24.72 -21.01 11.56
C GLY A 97 25.19 -19.60 11.22
N LEU A 98 24.44 -18.86 10.38
CA LEU A 98 24.65 -17.44 10.08
C LEU A 98 23.76 -16.58 10.98
N THR A 99 24.38 -15.74 11.81
CA THR A 99 23.65 -14.70 12.56
C THR A 99 23.59 -13.43 11.73
N VAL A 100 22.40 -12.99 11.38
CA VAL A 100 22.15 -11.77 10.61
C VAL A 100 21.55 -10.71 11.54
N GLY A 101 22.19 -9.55 11.62
CA GLY A 101 21.61 -8.35 12.23
C GLY A 101 20.99 -7.47 11.16
N VAL A 102 19.78 -6.95 11.40
CA VAL A 102 19.08 -6.03 10.52
C VAL A 102 18.96 -4.68 11.22
N GLN A 103 19.43 -3.64 10.54
CA GLN A 103 19.40 -2.25 11.00
C GLN A 103 18.67 -1.35 9.99
N PRO A 104 17.90 -0.37 10.46
CA PRO A 104 17.23 0.59 9.59
C PRO A 104 18.25 1.60 9.06
N ILE A 105 18.07 2.00 7.80
CA ILE A 105 18.86 3.07 7.17
C ILE A 105 17.91 4.21 6.81
N GLY A 106 18.24 5.44 7.20
CA GLY A 106 17.44 6.63 6.90
C GLY A 106 17.59 7.73 7.96
N ALA A 107 17.40 8.99 7.55
CA ALA A 107 17.65 10.14 8.43
C ALA A 107 16.43 10.54 9.25
N ARG A 108 15.31 10.82 8.57
CA ARG A 108 14.02 11.18 9.19
C ARG A 108 12.98 10.07 9.05
N ARG A 109 13.13 9.26 8.01
CA ARG A 109 12.27 8.13 7.66
C ARG A 109 13.13 6.97 7.24
N LEU A 110 12.58 5.78 7.38
CA LEU A 110 13.20 4.57 6.87
C LEU A 110 13.30 4.69 5.34
N ARG A 111 14.50 4.48 4.79
CA ARG A 111 14.77 4.44 3.34
C ARG A 111 15.18 3.06 2.85
N GLY A 112 15.56 2.18 3.78
CA GLY A 112 16.01 0.83 3.48
C GLY A 112 16.53 0.13 4.72
N HIS A 113 17.15 -1.02 4.51
CA HIS A 113 17.67 -1.85 5.58
C HIS A 113 19.13 -2.22 5.29
N LEU A 114 19.93 -2.26 6.35
CA LEU A 114 21.27 -2.82 6.34
C LEU A 114 21.21 -4.19 7.02
N LEU A 115 21.58 -5.23 6.29
CA LEU A 115 21.77 -6.56 6.82
C LEU A 115 23.28 -6.75 7.00
N LEU A 116 23.69 -7.16 8.20
CA LEU A 116 25.10 -7.41 8.55
C LEU A 116 25.28 -8.82 9.10
N ALA A 117 26.34 -9.49 8.66
CA ALA A 117 26.77 -10.71 9.31
C ALA A 117 27.28 -10.34 10.71
N ARG A 118 26.68 -10.93 11.75
CA ARG A 118 27.11 -10.76 13.12
C ARG A 118 28.09 -11.88 13.50
N PRO A 119 29.23 -11.53 14.12
CA PRO A 119 30.11 -12.54 14.68
C PRO A 119 29.42 -13.28 15.84
N PRO A 120 29.82 -14.54 16.12
CA PRO A 120 29.25 -15.35 17.21
C PRO A 120 29.52 -14.78 18.60
N GLN A 121 30.58 -13.97 18.77
CA GLN A 121 30.80 -13.16 19.96
C GLN A 121 30.71 -11.68 19.58
N PRO A 122 29.81 -10.89 20.20
CA PRO A 122 29.68 -9.47 19.90
C PRO A 122 30.94 -8.73 20.36
N THR A 123 31.71 -8.19 19.41
CA THR A 123 32.78 -7.25 19.71
C THR A 123 32.17 -5.85 19.94
N PRO A 124 32.54 -5.13 21.01
CA PRO A 124 32.13 -3.74 21.19
C PRO A 124 32.78 -2.89 20.09
N GLY A 125 32.01 -2.50 19.08
CA GLY A 125 32.52 -1.77 17.92
C GLY A 125 31.55 -0.69 17.43
N THR A 126 32.03 0.55 17.38
CA THR A 126 31.33 1.73 16.86
C THR A 126 31.34 1.83 15.32
N ALA A 127 31.97 0.87 14.64
CA ALA A 127 32.09 0.85 13.17
C ALA A 127 30.75 0.58 12.47
N ASP A 128 29.88 -0.27 13.03
CA ASP A 128 28.53 -0.55 12.51
C ASP A 128 27.71 0.76 12.44
N ALA A 129 27.78 1.60 13.48
CA ALA A 129 27.07 2.88 13.52
C ALA A 129 27.57 3.85 12.44
N ALA A 130 28.88 3.94 12.21
CA ALA A 130 29.43 4.78 11.15
C ALA A 130 29.03 4.29 9.75
N LEU A 131 28.99 2.97 9.54
CA LEU A 131 28.47 2.39 8.31
C LEU A 131 26.99 2.78 8.10
N VAL A 132 26.13 2.61 9.11
CA VAL A 132 24.71 3.02 9.04
C VAL A 132 24.57 4.51 8.71
N SER A 133 25.34 5.38 9.37
CA SER A 133 25.29 6.83 9.10
C SER A 133 25.71 7.19 7.67
N LEU A 134 26.76 6.58 7.14
CA LEU A 134 27.24 6.86 5.77
C LEU A 134 26.31 6.29 4.70
N LEU A 135 25.77 5.08 4.91
CA LEU A 135 24.76 4.51 4.03
C LEU A 135 23.45 5.32 4.09
N THR A 136 23.09 5.85 5.26
CA THR A 136 21.96 6.78 5.41
C THR A 136 22.18 8.02 4.56
N LEU A 137 23.35 8.66 4.66
CA LEU A 137 23.67 9.83 3.86
C LEU A 137 23.63 9.54 2.36
N GLU A 138 24.14 8.38 1.93
CA GLU A 138 24.13 7.99 0.52
C GLU A 138 22.72 7.70 0.01
N LEU A 139 21.85 7.06 0.80
CA LEU A 139 20.44 6.86 0.43
C LEU A 139 19.67 8.19 0.37
N GLU A 140 19.89 9.11 1.31
CA GLU A 140 19.27 10.45 1.26
C GLU A 140 19.78 11.24 0.04
N ARG A 141 21.08 11.12 -0.30
CA ARG A 141 21.65 11.75 -1.51
C ARG A 141 21.02 11.21 -2.78
N ARG A 142 20.85 9.89 -2.89
CA ARG A 142 20.14 9.24 -4.02
C ARG A 142 18.69 9.70 -4.09
N HIS A 143 18.01 9.73 -2.95
CA HIS A 143 16.64 10.24 -2.86
C HIS A 143 16.52 11.69 -3.35
N LEU A 144 17.47 12.57 -3.01
CA LEU A 144 17.48 13.94 -3.53
C LEU A 144 17.83 14.01 -5.02
N ALA A 145 18.74 13.15 -5.50
CA ALA A 145 19.16 13.11 -6.90
C ALA A 145 18.03 12.67 -7.85
N ASP A 146 17.08 11.85 -7.38
CA ASP A 146 15.94 11.36 -8.17
C ASP A 146 14.81 12.40 -8.36
N GLU A 147 14.97 13.62 -7.83
CA GLU A 147 13.96 14.68 -7.95
C GLU A 147 13.54 15.02 -9.39
N PRO A 148 14.44 15.12 -10.40
CA PRO A 148 14.02 15.34 -11.79
C PRO A 148 13.15 14.21 -12.33
N ARG A 149 13.45 12.96 -11.97
CA ARG A 149 12.70 11.78 -12.41
C ARG A 149 11.32 11.75 -11.75
N ARG A 150 11.22 12.10 -10.47
CA ARG A 150 9.94 12.26 -9.76
C ARG A 150 9.08 13.36 -10.37
N ARG A 151 9.65 14.53 -10.68
CA ARG A 151 8.92 15.61 -11.35
C ARG A 151 8.37 15.16 -12.70
N ALA A 152 9.17 14.48 -13.52
CA ALA A 152 8.72 13.92 -14.77
C ALA A 152 7.58 12.90 -14.58
N GLY A 153 7.68 12.01 -13.58
CA GLY A 153 6.62 11.06 -13.24
C GLY A 153 5.33 11.74 -12.79
N ALA A 154 5.42 12.80 -11.99
CA ALA A 154 4.27 13.58 -11.54
C ALA A 154 3.57 14.31 -12.70
N GLU A 155 4.34 14.91 -13.61
CA GLU A 155 3.84 15.56 -14.82
C GLU A 155 3.17 14.55 -15.77
N ALA A 156 3.78 13.39 -15.98
CA ALA A 156 3.19 12.32 -16.78
C ALA A 156 1.87 11.80 -16.16
N THR A 157 1.83 11.62 -14.84
CA THR A 157 0.60 11.24 -14.12
C THR A 157 -0.48 12.32 -14.26
N ALA A 158 -0.12 13.60 -14.19
CA ALA A 158 -1.05 14.71 -14.39
C ALA A 158 -1.60 14.75 -15.83
N ARG A 159 -0.76 14.48 -16.84
CA ARG A 159 -1.21 14.36 -18.24
C ARG A 159 -2.15 13.17 -18.44
N LEU A 160 -1.83 12.01 -17.89
CA LEU A 160 -2.68 10.82 -17.96
C LEU A 160 -4.04 11.04 -17.26
N LEU A 161 -4.05 11.78 -16.15
CA LEU A 161 -5.28 12.18 -15.47
C LEU A 161 -6.16 13.12 -16.31
N ALA A 162 -5.56 14.04 -17.05
CA ALA A 162 -6.29 14.95 -17.95
C ALA A 162 -6.99 14.18 -19.09
N GLY A 163 -6.55 12.95 -19.37
CA GLY A 163 -7.09 12.08 -20.40
C GLY A 163 -6.37 12.26 -21.72
N MET A 164 -6.16 11.15 -22.42
CA MET A 164 -5.54 11.12 -23.74
C MET A 164 -5.96 9.83 -24.49
N PRO A 165 -5.80 9.81 -25.84
CA PRO A 165 -5.97 8.59 -26.62
C PRO A 165 -5.10 7.43 -26.14
N ASP A 166 -5.54 6.20 -26.41
CA ASP A 166 -4.95 4.97 -25.87
C ASP A 166 -3.50 4.73 -26.32
N ASP A 167 -3.20 5.05 -27.58
CA ASP A 167 -1.87 5.00 -28.17
C ASP A 167 -0.90 6.00 -27.51
N GLN A 168 -1.36 7.23 -27.25
CA GLN A 168 -0.57 8.26 -26.58
C GLN A 168 -0.36 7.94 -25.09
N ALA A 169 -1.37 7.36 -24.43
CA ALA A 169 -1.25 6.88 -23.06
C ALA A 169 -0.23 5.75 -22.97
N ALA A 170 -0.32 4.77 -23.86
CA ALA A 170 0.63 3.66 -23.95
C ALA A 170 2.06 4.15 -24.21
N ALA A 171 2.24 5.11 -25.13
CA ALA A 171 3.55 5.70 -25.39
C ALA A 171 4.11 6.46 -24.17
N THR A 172 3.23 7.16 -23.43
CA THR A 172 3.63 7.85 -22.19
C THR A 172 4.05 6.85 -21.11
N LEU A 173 3.31 5.77 -20.91
CA LEU A 173 3.67 4.68 -19.98
C LEU A 173 5.00 4.01 -20.38
N ALA A 174 5.18 3.74 -21.68
CA ALA A 174 6.39 3.12 -22.22
C ALA A 174 7.65 3.96 -21.99
N ALA A 175 7.55 5.30 -22.02
CA ALA A 175 8.65 6.20 -21.68
C ALA A 175 9.14 6.05 -20.23
N PHE A 176 8.31 5.50 -19.34
CA PHE A 176 8.63 5.16 -17.96
C PHE A 176 8.90 3.66 -17.76
N GLY A 177 9.05 2.90 -18.84
CA GLY A 177 9.34 1.47 -18.80
C GLY A 177 8.13 0.58 -18.45
N LEU A 178 6.92 1.11 -18.57
CA LEU A 178 5.69 0.36 -18.32
C LEU A 178 5.06 -0.09 -19.63
N SER A 179 4.93 -1.40 -19.80
CA SER A 179 4.20 -2.02 -20.91
C SER A 179 3.24 -3.04 -20.34
N ALA A 180 1.97 -2.66 -20.21
CA ALA A 180 0.92 -3.50 -19.63
C ALA A 180 -0.40 -3.26 -20.39
N PRO A 181 -1.25 -4.29 -20.51
CA PRO A 181 -2.57 -4.17 -21.17
C PRO A 181 -3.55 -3.34 -20.34
N SER A 182 -3.32 -3.24 -19.03
CA SER A 182 -4.14 -2.49 -18.07
C SER A 182 -3.28 -1.73 -17.08
N VAL A 183 -3.87 -0.66 -16.54
CA VAL A 183 -3.37 0.15 -15.45
C VAL A 183 -4.47 0.40 -14.43
N ARG A 184 -4.07 0.61 -13.18
CA ARG A 184 -4.95 0.94 -12.06
C ARG A 184 -4.51 2.26 -11.45
N GLY A 185 -5.48 3.10 -11.09
CA GLY A 185 -5.25 4.28 -10.27
C GLY A 185 -5.17 3.90 -8.81
N LEU A 186 -4.26 4.54 -8.08
CA LEU A 186 -4.19 4.47 -6.63
C LEU A 186 -4.28 5.90 -6.08
N ALA A 187 -5.03 6.09 -5.00
CA ALA A 187 -5.09 7.35 -4.27
C ALA A 187 -5.00 7.09 -2.78
N VAL A 188 -4.10 7.76 -2.08
CA VAL A 188 -3.85 7.60 -0.65
C VAL A 188 -3.91 8.95 0.04
N ARG A 189 -4.71 9.07 1.09
CA ARG A 189 -4.71 10.26 1.93
C ARG A 189 -3.47 10.29 2.81
N ALA A 190 -2.75 11.39 2.78
CA ALA A 190 -1.58 11.68 3.61
C ALA A 190 -1.86 12.89 4.50
N ARG A 191 -1.06 13.03 5.57
CA ARG A 191 -1.03 14.29 6.33
C ARG A 191 -0.29 15.34 5.50
N PRO A 192 -0.61 16.64 5.60
CA PRO A 192 0.04 17.69 4.82
C PRO A 192 1.58 17.64 4.88
N ASP A 193 2.13 17.41 6.07
CA ASP A 193 3.59 17.35 6.31
C ASP A 193 4.24 16.05 5.80
N ASP A 194 3.45 15.13 5.24
CA ASP A 194 3.88 13.80 4.77
C ASP A 194 3.51 13.51 3.32
N THR A 195 2.72 14.37 2.65
CA THR A 195 2.29 14.12 1.28
C THR A 195 3.47 14.00 0.31
N ALA A 196 4.45 14.90 0.43
CA ALA A 196 5.63 14.90 -0.45
C ALA A 196 6.52 13.66 -0.22
N GLU A 197 6.70 13.28 1.04
CA GLU A 197 7.49 12.11 1.43
C GLU A 197 6.83 10.81 0.97
N LEU A 198 5.53 10.63 1.23
CA LEU A 198 4.78 9.47 0.74
C LEU A 198 4.82 9.39 -0.79
N ALA A 199 4.69 10.52 -1.49
CA ALA A 199 4.80 10.55 -2.94
C ALA A 199 6.18 10.10 -3.42
N ALA A 200 7.24 10.53 -2.75
CA ALA A 200 8.60 10.15 -3.10
C ALA A 200 8.90 8.68 -2.79
N ASP A 201 8.43 8.17 -1.64
CA ASP A 201 8.55 6.75 -1.28
C ASP A 201 7.82 5.86 -2.28
N LEU A 202 6.56 6.20 -2.63
CA LEU A 202 5.81 5.47 -3.65
C LEU A 202 6.46 5.56 -5.04
N ALA A 203 6.99 6.72 -5.42
CA ALA A 203 7.67 6.88 -6.71
C ALA A 203 8.94 6.02 -6.83
N LEU A 204 9.61 5.75 -5.71
CA LEU A 204 10.81 4.92 -5.67
C LEU A 204 10.49 3.43 -5.82
N VAL A 205 9.41 2.97 -5.21
CA VAL A 205 9.09 1.53 -5.14
C VAL A 205 8.17 1.05 -6.26
N LEU A 206 7.35 1.95 -6.80
CA LEU A 206 6.46 1.65 -7.91
C LEU A 206 7.22 1.60 -9.24
N PRO A 207 7.01 0.56 -10.07
CA PRO A 207 7.50 0.55 -11.44
C PRO A 207 7.10 1.83 -12.19
N GLY A 208 8.07 2.46 -12.87
CA GLY A 208 7.87 3.70 -13.61
C GLY A 208 7.70 4.97 -12.78
N GLY A 209 7.52 4.88 -11.45
CA GLY A 209 7.48 6.04 -10.55
C GLY A 209 6.42 7.09 -10.92
N LEU A 210 5.30 6.65 -11.52
CA LEU A 210 4.19 7.52 -11.94
C LEU A 210 3.34 7.90 -10.72
N VAL A 211 3.84 8.86 -9.96
CA VAL A 211 3.23 9.34 -8.72
C VAL A 211 3.17 10.86 -8.72
N ARG A 212 2.06 11.42 -8.24
CA ARG A 212 1.93 12.84 -7.99
C ARG A 212 1.26 13.11 -6.64
N SER A 213 1.56 14.25 -6.06
CA SER A 213 0.85 14.79 -4.90
C SER A 213 -0.15 15.86 -5.33
N SER A 214 -1.32 15.88 -4.70
CA SER A 214 -2.38 16.87 -4.93
C SER A 214 -3.07 17.18 -3.61
N GLY A 215 -2.69 18.29 -2.96
CA GLY A 215 -3.18 18.64 -1.63
C GLY A 215 -2.75 17.62 -0.57
N ASP A 216 -3.73 16.97 0.07
CA ASP A 216 -3.53 15.92 1.08
C ASP A 216 -3.55 14.51 0.49
N THR A 217 -3.56 14.36 -0.84
CA THR A 217 -3.70 13.07 -1.51
C THR A 217 -2.50 12.78 -2.40
N VAL A 218 -1.94 11.58 -2.27
CA VAL A 218 -0.92 11.04 -3.17
C VAL A 218 -1.60 10.09 -4.16
N GLU A 219 -1.34 10.29 -5.44
CA GLU A 219 -2.01 9.59 -6.53
C GLU A 219 -0.97 8.92 -7.41
N ALA A 220 -1.18 7.66 -7.73
CA ALA A 220 -0.23 6.86 -8.50
C ALA A 220 -0.93 6.03 -9.57
N LEU A 221 -0.18 5.67 -10.62
CA LEU A 221 -0.56 4.62 -11.56
C LEU A 221 0.26 3.38 -11.30
N VAL A 222 -0.42 2.25 -11.25
CA VAL A 222 0.20 0.93 -11.06
C VAL A 222 -0.25 -0.02 -12.16
N VAL A 223 0.59 -1.01 -12.44
CA VAL A 223 0.31 -2.12 -13.36
C VAL A 223 -0.08 -3.36 -12.57
N ASP A 224 -0.64 -4.37 -13.23
CA ASP A 224 -1.27 -5.52 -12.58
C ASP A 224 -0.28 -6.42 -11.80
N GLU A 225 1.02 -6.33 -12.11
CA GLU A 225 2.07 -7.05 -11.39
C GLU A 225 2.32 -6.51 -9.97
N VAL A 226 1.77 -5.33 -9.64
CA VAL A 226 1.91 -4.71 -8.32
C VAL A 226 0.82 -5.20 -7.39
N ASP A 227 1.21 -5.87 -6.31
CA ASP A 227 0.33 -6.16 -5.18
C ASP A 227 0.01 -4.87 -4.41
N VAL A 228 -1.10 -4.22 -4.79
CA VAL A 228 -1.53 -2.94 -4.21
C VAL A 228 -1.87 -3.05 -2.72
N PRO A 229 -2.63 -4.06 -2.25
CA PRO A 229 -2.85 -4.27 -0.81
C PRO A 229 -1.54 -4.36 -0.01
N ALA A 230 -0.59 -5.20 -0.45
CA ALA A 230 0.69 -5.34 0.25
C ALA A 230 1.52 -4.03 0.23
N LEU A 231 1.44 -3.26 -0.86
CA LEU A 231 2.03 -1.93 -0.93
C LEU A 231 1.39 -0.99 0.10
N LEU A 232 0.06 -0.96 0.22
CA LEU A 232 -0.63 -0.07 1.14
C LEU A 232 -0.36 -0.42 2.60
N ASP A 233 -0.36 -1.70 2.95
CA ASP A 233 -0.03 -2.16 4.30
C ASP A 233 1.37 -1.73 4.73
N ARG A 234 2.30 -1.64 3.78
CA ARG A 234 3.70 -1.29 4.04
C ARG A 234 3.97 0.21 4.04
N PHE A 235 3.46 0.95 3.05
CA PHE A 235 3.81 2.36 2.83
C PHE A 235 2.74 3.33 3.32
N ALA A 236 1.51 2.85 3.51
CA ALA A 236 0.38 3.66 3.93
C ALA A 236 -0.50 2.96 5.00
N PRO A 237 0.09 2.32 6.04
CA PRO A 237 -0.66 1.53 7.00
C PRO A 237 -1.75 2.36 7.68
N GLY A 238 -2.98 1.84 7.65
CA GLY A 238 -4.15 2.48 8.26
C GLY A 238 -4.58 3.81 7.62
N ARG A 239 -4.00 4.20 6.48
CA ARG A 239 -4.40 5.42 5.77
C ARG A 239 -5.58 5.13 4.84
N PRO A 240 -6.55 6.05 4.74
CA PRO A 240 -7.58 5.93 3.72
C PRO A 240 -6.99 5.87 2.32
N ALA A 241 -7.33 4.82 1.58
CA ALA A 241 -6.80 4.55 0.26
C ALA A 241 -7.89 4.01 -0.67
N GLY A 242 -7.93 4.52 -1.89
CA GLY A 242 -8.81 4.06 -2.94
C GLY A 242 -8.04 3.48 -4.11
N ILE A 243 -8.57 2.40 -4.70
CA ILE A 243 -7.97 1.68 -5.81
C ILE A 243 -8.96 1.66 -6.96
N GLY A 244 -8.56 2.19 -8.11
CA GLY A 244 -9.36 2.22 -9.33
C GLY A 244 -9.42 0.87 -10.03
N ALA A 245 -10.34 0.75 -10.99
CA ALA A 245 -10.50 -0.47 -11.77
C ALA A 245 -9.30 -0.66 -12.71
N ALA A 246 -8.96 -1.92 -13.02
CA ALA A 246 -8.01 -2.24 -14.07
C ALA A 246 -8.61 -1.88 -15.42
N LEU A 247 -8.03 -0.88 -16.09
CA LEU A 247 -8.51 -0.35 -17.36
C LEU A 247 -7.34 -0.19 -18.34
N ARG A 248 -7.65 -0.17 -19.64
CA ARG A 248 -6.66 0.12 -20.68
C ARG A 248 -5.96 1.49 -20.47
N PRO A 249 -4.73 1.69 -20.97
CA PRO A 249 -3.96 2.92 -20.78
C PRO A 249 -4.72 4.23 -21.04
N GLY A 250 -5.49 4.34 -22.13
CA GLY A 250 -6.28 5.53 -22.46
C GLY A 250 -7.40 5.85 -21.47
N ALA A 251 -7.74 4.91 -20.60
CA ALA A 251 -8.73 5.07 -19.53
C ALA A 251 -8.07 5.25 -18.14
N ALA A 252 -6.75 5.46 -18.06
CA ALA A 252 -6.03 5.75 -16.81
C ALA A 252 -6.68 6.89 -16.00
N ALA A 253 -7.14 7.93 -16.69
CA ALA A 253 -7.88 9.06 -16.10
C ALA A 253 -9.13 8.61 -15.32
N VAL A 254 -9.87 7.63 -15.85
CA VAL A 254 -11.08 7.09 -15.21
C VAL A 254 -10.69 6.33 -13.95
N SER A 255 -9.69 5.46 -14.04
CA SER A 255 -9.22 4.67 -12.90
C SER A 255 -8.69 5.56 -11.77
N LEU A 256 -7.91 6.60 -12.09
CA LEU A 256 -7.40 7.57 -11.11
C LEU A 256 -8.53 8.37 -10.44
N ARG A 257 -9.58 8.76 -11.18
CA ARG A 257 -10.74 9.44 -10.59
C ARG A 257 -11.54 8.52 -9.67
N GLN A 258 -11.71 7.25 -10.05
CA GLN A 258 -12.34 6.24 -9.19
C GLN A 258 -11.55 6.05 -7.89
N ALA A 259 -10.23 5.89 -7.99
CA ALA A 259 -9.35 5.76 -6.84
C ALA A 259 -9.51 6.93 -5.86
N ARG A 260 -9.52 8.18 -6.35
CA ARG A 260 -9.74 9.37 -5.50
C ARG A 260 -11.11 9.38 -4.82
N ALA A 261 -12.16 9.09 -5.58
CA ALA A 261 -13.52 9.04 -5.04
C ALA A 261 -13.65 8.00 -3.91
N LEU A 262 -12.93 6.87 -4.04
CA LEU A 262 -12.92 5.78 -3.06
C LEU A 262 -12.19 6.10 -1.76
N VAL A 263 -11.36 7.15 -1.69
CA VAL A 263 -10.68 7.56 -0.44
C VAL A 263 -11.69 7.91 0.67
N ALA A 264 -12.80 8.56 0.31
CA ALA A 264 -13.86 8.88 1.26
C ALA A 264 -14.56 7.61 1.78
N THR A 265 -14.84 6.66 0.88
CA THR A 265 -15.42 5.35 1.23
C THR A 265 -14.46 4.55 2.10
N SER A 266 -13.19 4.49 1.76
CA SER A 266 -12.14 3.85 2.57
C SER A 266 -12.07 4.41 3.98
N SER A 267 -12.18 5.74 4.13
CA SER A 267 -12.21 6.40 5.44
C SER A 267 -13.37 5.92 6.32
N ARG A 268 -14.54 5.64 5.71
CA ARG A 268 -15.72 5.13 6.42
C ARG A 268 -15.59 3.64 6.75
N LEU A 269 -15.01 2.86 5.84
CA LEU A 269 -14.84 1.42 6.00
C LEU A 269 -13.70 1.03 6.94
N GLY A 270 -12.73 1.91 7.18
CA GLY A 270 -11.51 1.60 7.95
C GLY A 270 -10.54 0.65 7.23
N ARG A 271 -10.70 0.45 5.92
CA ARG A 271 -9.83 -0.36 5.06
C ARG A 271 -9.72 0.26 3.66
N PRO A 272 -8.70 -0.09 2.85
CA PRO A 272 -8.66 0.32 1.45
C PRO A 272 -9.94 -0.09 0.70
N ALA A 273 -10.40 0.76 -0.22
CA ALA A 273 -11.61 0.52 -1.02
C ALA A 273 -11.27 0.40 -2.50
N GLU A 274 -11.81 -0.61 -3.17
CA GLU A 274 -11.48 -0.94 -4.56
C GLU A 274 -12.69 -0.83 -5.50
N ALA A 275 -12.47 -0.27 -6.68
CA ALA A 275 -13.46 -0.22 -7.75
C ALA A 275 -13.68 -1.63 -8.31
N GLY A 276 -14.92 -2.11 -8.25
CA GLY A 276 -15.28 -3.48 -8.62
C GLY A 276 -15.71 -4.33 -7.42
N GLU A 277 -15.33 -3.98 -6.18
CA GLU A 277 -15.94 -4.59 -4.98
C GLU A 277 -17.43 -4.23 -4.83
N HIS A 278 -17.85 -3.12 -5.47
CA HIS A 278 -19.19 -2.58 -5.39
C HIS A 278 -19.71 -2.27 -6.80
N SER A 279 -21.01 -2.48 -7.05
CA SER A 279 -21.67 -2.07 -8.29
C SER A 279 -21.35 -0.58 -8.58
N THR A 280 -21.18 -0.19 -9.85
CA THR A 280 -20.94 1.21 -10.24
C THR A 280 -21.96 2.17 -9.60
N SER A 281 -23.18 1.68 -9.41
CA SER A 281 -24.27 2.40 -8.75
C SER A 281 -24.04 2.62 -7.26
N ARG A 282 -23.49 1.65 -6.51
CA ARG A 282 -23.06 1.85 -5.10
C ARG A 282 -22.01 2.95 -4.98
N LEU A 283 -21.03 2.98 -5.90
CA LEU A 283 -20.01 4.02 -5.92
C LEU A 283 -20.62 5.40 -6.18
N LEU A 284 -21.54 5.51 -7.13
CA LEU A 284 -22.26 6.76 -7.40
C LEU A 284 -23.10 7.22 -6.21
N LEU A 285 -23.76 6.28 -5.52
CA LEU A 285 -24.53 6.60 -4.31
C LEU A 285 -23.63 7.16 -3.21
N THR A 286 -22.41 6.63 -3.01
CA THR A 286 -21.49 7.13 -1.97
C THR A 286 -20.98 8.57 -2.17
N LEU A 287 -21.17 9.15 -3.37
CA LEU A 287 -20.84 10.55 -3.66
C LEU A 287 -21.88 11.56 -3.13
N GLY A 288 -23.10 11.11 -2.83
CA GLY A 288 -24.16 11.95 -2.27
C GLY A 288 -24.03 12.17 -0.76
N PRO A 289 -24.67 13.22 -0.19
CA PRO A 289 -24.80 13.40 1.26
C PRO A 289 -25.45 12.17 1.91
N PRO A 290 -24.87 11.59 2.99
CA PRO A 290 -25.42 10.43 3.67
C PRO A 290 -26.89 10.60 4.10
N GLU A 291 -27.28 11.81 4.48
CA GLU A 291 -28.65 12.13 4.93
C GLU A 291 -29.66 12.04 3.77
N LEU A 292 -29.23 12.42 2.55
CA LEU A 292 -30.07 12.29 1.37
C LEU A 292 -30.22 10.84 0.95
N LEU A 293 -29.15 10.04 1.05
CA LEU A 293 -29.22 8.60 0.81
C LEU A 293 -30.12 7.90 1.82
N ALA A 294 -30.02 8.27 3.09
CA ALA A 294 -30.85 7.71 4.16
C ALA A 294 -32.32 8.06 3.94
N SER A 295 -32.61 9.33 3.70
CA SER A 295 -33.96 9.80 3.38
C SER A 295 -34.54 9.09 2.15
N PHE A 296 -33.76 8.91 1.08
CA PHE A 296 -34.19 8.17 -0.11
C PHE A 296 -34.49 6.70 0.20
N ALA A 297 -33.55 6.01 0.85
CA ALA A 297 -33.72 4.59 1.21
C ALA A 297 -34.93 4.40 2.13
N ASP A 298 -35.09 5.25 3.14
CA ASP A 298 -36.21 5.22 4.07
C ASP A 298 -37.52 5.49 3.35
N THR A 299 -37.59 6.50 2.50
CA THR A 299 -38.81 6.82 1.73
C THR A 299 -39.27 5.62 0.88
N VAL A 300 -38.33 4.93 0.24
CA VAL A 300 -38.65 3.83 -0.69
C VAL A 300 -38.98 2.53 0.04
N LEU A 301 -38.28 2.23 1.14
CA LEU A 301 -38.32 0.91 1.77
C LEU A 301 -39.08 0.89 3.11
N ALA A 302 -39.36 2.03 3.75
CA ALA A 302 -40.10 2.09 5.01
C ALA A 302 -41.46 1.37 4.99
N PRO A 303 -42.26 1.40 3.90
CA PRO A 303 -43.51 0.63 3.86
C PRO A 303 -43.30 -0.89 3.96
N ILE A 304 -42.16 -1.39 3.45
CA ILE A 304 -41.78 -2.80 3.55
C ILE A 304 -41.27 -3.12 4.95
N ASP A 305 -40.41 -2.26 5.50
CA ASP A 305 -39.84 -2.42 6.86
C ASP A 305 -40.94 -2.46 7.93
N ALA A 306 -41.91 -1.56 7.84
CA ALA A 306 -43.03 -1.48 8.77
C ALA A 306 -43.93 -2.72 8.72
N ALA A 307 -44.07 -3.34 7.55
CA ALA A 307 -44.96 -4.49 7.34
C ALA A 307 -44.28 -5.83 7.65
N ASP A 308 -42.95 -5.91 7.55
CA ASP A 308 -42.19 -7.14 7.83
C ASP A 308 -40.90 -6.85 8.64
N PRO A 309 -41.03 -6.70 9.97
CA PRO A 309 -39.89 -6.47 10.86
C PRO A 309 -38.85 -7.60 10.86
N ARG A 310 -39.19 -8.79 10.34
CA ARG A 310 -38.28 -9.94 10.22
C ARG A 310 -37.45 -9.90 8.92
N GLY A 311 -37.70 -8.94 8.03
CA GLY A 311 -36.89 -8.66 6.84
C GLY A 311 -36.98 -9.70 5.71
N GLN A 312 -37.95 -10.61 5.74
CA GLN A 312 -38.12 -11.64 4.71
C GLN A 312 -38.53 -11.07 3.35
N LEU A 313 -39.33 -10.00 3.33
CA LEU A 313 -39.74 -9.30 2.12
C LEU A 313 -38.55 -8.62 1.46
N LEU A 314 -37.72 -7.90 2.21
CA LEU A 314 -36.49 -7.28 1.67
C LEU A 314 -35.48 -8.32 1.19
N ALA A 315 -35.29 -9.42 1.95
CA ALA A 315 -34.44 -10.52 1.51
C ALA A 315 -34.95 -11.15 0.20
N THR A 316 -36.27 -11.34 0.08
CA THR A 316 -36.89 -11.87 -1.14
C THR A 316 -36.73 -10.89 -2.30
N LEU A 317 -36.94 -9.60 -2.08
CA LEU A 317 -36.79 -8.54 -3.08
C LEU A 317 -35.36 -8.51 -3.63
N ARG A 318 -34.35 -8.55 -2.76
CA ARG A 318 -32.94 -8.54 -3.15
C ARG A 318 -32.61 -9.73 -4.06
N VAL A 319 -32.92 -10.94 -3.61
CA VAL A 319 -32.63 -12.16 -4.40
C VAL A 319 -33.41 -12.18 -5.72
N TRP A 320 -34.64 -11.67 -5.73
CA TRP A 320 -35.46 -11.59 -6.94
C TRP A 320 -34.90 -10.58 -7.96
N LEU A 321 -34.47 -9.40 -7.50
CA LEU A 321 -33.82 -8.39 -8.35
C LEU A 321 -32.48 -8.90 -8.89
N ASP A 322 -31.67 -9.57 -8.07
CA ASP A 322 -30.39 -10.18 -8.47
C ASP A 322 -30.58 -11.31 -9.51
N ALA A 323 -31.75 -11.96 -9.51
CA ALA A 323 -32.16 -12.94 -10.51
C ALA A 323 -32.88 -12.32 -11.71
N ASN A 324 -32.85 -10.99 -11.86
CA ASN A 324 -33.53 -10.21 -12.91
C ASN A 324 -35.04 -10.55 -13.02
N GLY A 325 -35.67 -10.83 -11.88
CA GLY A 325 -37.08 -11.17 -11.77
C GLY A 325 -37.44 -12.64 -12.03
N ALA A 326 -36.46 -13.53 -12.19
CA ALA A 326 -36.70 -14.95 -12.45
C ALA A 326 -37.25 -15.68 -11.20
N TRP A 327 -38.52 -16.09 -11.27
CA TRP A 327 -39.23 -16.73 -10.16
C TRP A 327 -38.57 -18.01 -9.64
N ASP A 328 -38.21 -18.93 -10.56
CA ASP A 328 -37.71 -20.25 -10.18
C ASP A 328 -36.29 -20.19 -9.62
N VAL A 329 -35.43 -19.34 -10.20
CA VAL A 329 -34.08 -19.07 -9.69
C VAL A 329 -34.13 -18.46 -8.29
N THR A 330 -35.05 -17.52 -8.08
CA THR A 330 -35.24 -16.88 -6.77
C THR A 330 -35.74 -17.88 -5.73
N ALA A 331 -36.72 -18.72 -6.09
CA ALA A 331 -37.29 -19.75 -5.25
C ALA A 331 -36.22 -20.75 -4.79
N GLN A 332 -35.39 -21.21 -5.72
CA GLN A 332 -34.26 -22.10 -5.44
C GLN A 332 -33.25 -21.46 -4.48
N ARG A 333 -32.85 -20.20 -4.74
CA ARG A 333 -31.87 -19.47 -3.89
C ARG A 333 -32.39 -19.23 -2.47
N LEU A 334 -33.69 -19.03 -2.31
CA LEU A 334 -34.32 -18.79 -1.00
C LEU A 334 -34.79 -20.07 -0.30
N GLY A 335 -34.71 -21.24 -0.94
CA GLY A 335 -35.21 -22.50 -0.39
C GLY A 335 -36.74 -22.52 -0.19
N VAL A 336 -37.49 -21.80 -1.02
CA VAL A 336 -38.96 -21.70 -0.95
C VAL A 336 -39.60 -22.08 -2.28
N HIS A 337 -40.94 -22.20 -2.32
CA HIS A 337 -41.66 -22.45 -3.56
C HIS A 337 -41.84 -21.16 -4.38
N ARG A 338 -41.89 -21.27 -5.72
CA ARG A 338 -42.14 -20.13 -6.65
C ARG A 338 -43.38 -19.31 -6.31
N HIS A 339 -44.43 -19.95 -5.80
CA HIS A 339 -45.65 -19.27 -5.36
C HIS A 339 -45.42 -18.37 -4.15
N THR A 340 -44.56 -18.79 -3.21
CA THR A 340 -44.18 -17.97 -2.07
C THR A 340 -43.40 -16.73 -2.51
N VAL A 341 -42.50 -16.87 -3.48
CA VAL A 341 -41.77 -15.72 -4.06
C VAL A 341 -42.76 -14.75 -4.69
N ARG A 342 -43.68 -15.23 -5.54
CA ARG A 342 -44.71 -14.40 -6.17
C ARG A 342 -45.55 -13.66 -5.12
N ASN A 343 -46.08 -14.38 -4.14
CA ASN A 343 -46.90 -13.77 -3.08
C ASN A 343 -46.15 -12.66 -2.31
N ARG A 344 -44.85 -12.86 -2.04
CA ARG A 344 -44.02 -11.84 -1.38
C ARG A 344 -43.75 -10.64 -2.27
N VAL A 345 -43.49 -10.85 -3.57
CA VAL A 345 -43.29 -9.77 -4.54
C VAL A 345 -44.58 -8.98 -4.75
N ASP A 346 -45.72 -9.63 -4.93
CA ASP A 346 -47.04 -8.98 -5.03
C ASP A 346 -47.35 -8.17 -3.76
N ARG A 347 -46.98 -8.70 -2.58
CA ARG A 347 -47.11 -7.97 -1.31
C ARG A 347 -46.24 -6.72 -1.28
N ILE A 348 -45.03 -6.77 -1.83
CA ILE A 348 -44.14 -5.60 -1.93
C ILE A 348 -44.71 -4.55 -2.88
N GLU A 349 -45.28 -4.95 -4.02
CA GLU A 349 -45.97 -4.02 -4.94
C GLU A 349 -47.13 -3.32 -4.23
N GLN A 350 -47.94 -4.06 -3.47
CA GLN A 350 -49.05 -3.50 -2.69
C GLN A 350 -48.57 -2.50 -1.62
N LEU A 351 -47.52 -2.83 -0.87
CA LEU A 351 -47.01 -1.99 0.21
C LEU A 351 -46.36 -0.71 -0.30
N THR A 352 -45.66 -0.79 -1.43
CA THR A 352 -44.94 0.35 -2.00
C THR A 352 -45.79 1.17 -2.97
N GLY A 353 -46.90 0.61 -3.47
CA GLY A 353 -47.71 1.22 -4.53
C GLY A 353 -47.02 1.23 -5.89
N ARG A 354 -46.00 0.39 -6.08
CA ARG A 354 -45.11 0.42 -7.26
C ARG A 354 -45.22 -0.88 -8.05
N ALA A 355 -45.29 -0.75 -9.38
CA ALA A 355 -45.34 -1.89 -10.30
C ALA A 355 -43.94 -2.40 -10.65
N LEU A 356 -43.53 -3.51 -10.03
CA LEU A 356 -42.27 -4.23 -10.25
C LEU A 356 -42.17 -4.88 -11.65
N ALA A 357 -43.25 -4.85 -12.43
CA ALA A 357 -43.22 -5.17 -13.86
C ALA A 357 -42.33 -4.20 -14.67
N THR A 358 -42.18 -2.94 -14.24
CA THR A 358 -41.37 -1.95 -14.97
C THR A 358 -39.90 -1.98 -14.54
N ALA A 359 -38.99 -1.82 -15.51
CA ALA A 359 -37.55 -1.79 -15.24
C ALA A 359 -37.16 -0.60 -14.33
N SER A 360 -37.76 0.57 -14.54
CA SER A 360 -37.49 1.77 -13.75
C SER A 360 -37.84 1.58 -12.27
N THR A 361 -39.00 0.98 -11.96
CA THR A 361 -39.38 0.67 -10.58
C THR A 361 -38.44 -0.36 -9.93
N ARG A 362 -38.08 -1.41 -10.67
CA ARG A 362 -37.09 -2.40 -10.18
C ARG A 362 -35.76 -1.73 -9.87
N TYR A 363 -35.31 -0.82 -10.73
CA TYR A 363 -34.07 -0.08 -10.54
C TYR A 363 -34.11 0.86 -9.34
N GLU A 364 -35.23 1.54 -9.11
CA GLU A 364 -35.38 2.44 -7.96
C GLU A 364 -35.37 1.68 -6.62
N LEU A 365 -36.07 0.54 -6.54
CA LEU A 365 -36.05 -0.33 -5.36
C LEU A 365 -34.66 -0.96 -5.16
N TRP A 366 -34.00 -1.35 -6.24
CA TRP A 366 -32.62 -1.81 -6.19
C TRP A 366 -31.69 -0.72 -5.66
N LEU A 367 -31.76 0.51 -6.19
CA LEU A 367 -30.97 1.64 -5.71
C LEU A 367 -31.21 1.95 -4.23
N ALA A 368 -32.45 1.84 -3.75
CA ALA A 368 -32.76 2.03 -2.34
C ALA A 368 -32.12 0.96 -1.43
N LEU A 369 -32.12 -0.30 -1.88
CA LEU A 369 -31.41 -1.40 -1.21
C LEU A 369 -29.90 -1.16 -1.19
N GLU A 370 -29.33 -0.71 -2.30
CA GLU A 370 -27.90 -0.39 -2.42
C GLU A 370 -27.51 0.82 -1.55
N ALA A 371 -28.36 1.84 -1.47
CA ALA A 371 -28.15 3.03 -0.63
C ALA A 371 -28.17 2.67 0.86
N ARG A 372 -29.10 1.81 1.28
CA ARG A 372 -29.18 1.30 2.66
C ARG A 372 -27.96 0.47 3.04
N ASP A 373 -27.49 -0.39 2.15
CA ASP A 373 -26.26 -1.15 2.37
C ASP A 373 -25.08 -0.19 2.52
N ALA A 374 -24.94 0.79 1.62
CA ALA A 374 -23.88 1.80 1.67
C ALA A 374 -23.86 2.61 2.98
N LEU A 375 -25.03 2.87 3.58
CA LEU A 375 -25.16 3.53 4.89
C LEU A 375 -24.87 2.61 6.07
N SER A 376 -25.23 1.33 5.96
CA SER A 376 -24.95 0.31 6.99
C SER A 376 -23.44 0.08 7.15
N TYR A 377 -22.68 0.22 6.06
CA TYR A 377 -21.22 0.25 6.10
C TYR A 377 -20.61 1.53 6.70
N ALA A 378 -21.39 2.63 6.80
CA ALA A 378 -20.95 3.92 7.33
C ALA A 378 -21.24 4.09 8.84
N SER A 379 -22.09 3.24 9.41
CA SER A 379 -22.34 3.18 10.86
C SER A 379 -21.66 1.93 11.44
N PRO A 380 -20.43 2.02 11.98
CA PRO A 380 -19.92 0.93 12.79
C PRO A 380 -20.89 0.81 13.98
N THR A 381 -21.52 -0.35 14.12
CA THR A 381 -22.19 -0.74 15.35
C THR A 381 -21.22 -0.52 16.51
N ARG A 382 -21.45 0.55 17.28
CA ARG A 382 -20.75 0.77 18.55
C ARG A 382 -21.14 -0.39 19.49
N PRO A 383 -20.18 -1.05 20.14
CA PRO A 383 -20.49 -1.96 21.23
C PRO A 383 -21.17 -1.22 22.40
#